data_AF-A0A5M9MC93-F1
#
_entry.id   AF-A0A5M9MC93-F1
#
_cell.length_a   1.000
_cell.length_b   1.000
_cell.length_c   1.000
_cell.angle_alpha   90.00
_cell.angle_beta   90.00
_cell.angle_gamma   90.00
#
_symmetry.space_group_name_H-M   'P 1'
#
loop_
_entity.id
_entity.type
_entity.pdbx_description
1 polymer ?
#
loop_
_entity_poly.entity_id
_entity_poly.type
_entity_poly.pdbx_seq_one_letter_code
_entity_poly.pdbx_strand_id
1 'polypeptide(L)'
;MVRSAVLEFWQPVAVWGLAQFRANANIRGAILADAVGLGKTWETIAFMLKCWSDYNTAYETAVKHKEAPPVARPFLIVVPQI
;
A
#
# COMPACT_ATOMS: atom_id res chain seq x y z
N MET A 1 -17.04 -7.36 17.20
CA MET A 1 -15.93 -7.40 16.23
C MET A 1 -16.27 -6.42 15.12
N VAL A 2 -15.48 -5.37 14.96
CA VAL A 2 -15.67 -4.38 13.88
C VAL A 2 -15.30 -5.09 12.56
N ARG A 3 -16.25 -5.16 11.61
CA ARG A 3 -16.09 -5.91 10.34
C ARG A 3 -15.52 -5.06 9.20
N SER A 4 -15.39 -3.76 9.41
CA SER A 4 -14.89 -2.80 8.43
C SER A 4 -14.21 -1.65 9.15
N ALA A 5 -13.11 -1.16 8.58
CA ALA A 5 -12.49 0.08 9.03
C ALA A 5 -12.77 1.16 7.98
N VAL A 6 -13.22 2.32 8.43
CA VAL A 6 -13.31 3.51 7.59
C VAL A 6 -12.07 4.34 7.89
N LEU A 7 -11.39 4.78 6.85
CA LEU A 7 -10.23 5.64 6.99
C LEU A 7 -10.67 7.05 7.33
N GLU A 8 -9.94 7.70 8.24
CA GLU A 8 -10.10 9.13 8.52
C GLU A 8 -9.68 9.95 7.30
N PHE A 9 -10.20 11.17 7.14
CA PHE A 9 -10.04 11.92 5.88
C PHE A 9 -8.57 12.15 5.46
N TRP A 10 -7.62 12.23 6.41
CA TRP A 10 -6.19 12.40 6.13
C TRP A 10 -5.51 11.11 5.66
N GLN A 11 -6.00 9.94 6.08
CA GLN A 11 -5.34 8.67 5.83
C GLN A 11 -5.34 8.29 4.33
N PRO A 12 -6.44 8.46 3.55
CA PRO A 12 -6.40 8.29 2.11
C PRO A 12 -5.45 9.24 1.40
N VAL A 13 -5.27 10.46 1.92
CA VAL A 13 -4.32 11.45 1.37
C VAL A 13 -2.88 10.96 1.58
N ALA A 14 -2.56 10.46 2.77
CA ALA A 14 -1.27 9.84 3.06
C ALA A 14 -1.01 8.61 2.16
N VAL A 15 -1.99 7.73 2.01
CA VAL A 15 -1.92 6.55 1.12
C VAL A 15 -1.69 6.96 -0.34
N TRP A 16 -2.38 8.00 -0.82
CA TRP A 16 -2.17 8.52 -2.16
C TRP A 16 -0.75 9.05 -2.35
N GLY A 17 -0.23 9.82 -1.37
CA GLY A 17 1.16 10.28 -1.38
C GLY A 17 2.17 9.12 -1.48
N LEU A 18 1.98 8.08 -0.68
CA LEU A 18 2.82 6.87 -0.73
C LEU A 18 2.74 6.15 -2.09
N ALA A 19 1.56 6.09 -2.70
CA ALA A 19 1.38 5.52 -4.04
C ALA A 19 2.15 6.33 -5.11
N GLN A 20 2.11 7.66 -5.03
CA GLN A 20 2.86 8.54 -5.92
C GLN A 20 4.38 8.37 -5.75
N PHE A 21 4.85 8.24 -4.52
CA PHE A 21 6.27 7.96 -4.26
C PHE A 21 6.70 6.61 -4.81
N ARG A 22 5.88 5.56 -4.68
CA ARG A 22 6.14 4.24 -5.25
C ARG A 22 6.20 4.26 -6.78
N ALA A 23 5.40 5.10 -7.44
CA ALA A 23 5.36 5.21 -8.89
C ALA A 23 6.59 5.96 -9.46
N ASN A 24 7.29 6.74 -8.64
CA ASN A 24 8.46 7.50 -9.08
C ASN A 24 9.75 6.66 -9.03
N ALA A 25 10.32 6.37 -10.20
CA ALA A 25 11.54 5.56 -10.32
C ALA A 25 12.79 6.17 -9.64
N ASN A 26 12.78 7.49 -9.36
CA ASN A 26 13.88 8.17 -8.66
C ASN A 26 13.79 8.07 -7.14
N ILE A 27 12.66 7.58 -6.59
CA ILE A 27 12.42 7.46 -5.15
C ILE A 27 12.59 6.00 -4.73
N ARG A 28 13.31 5.77 -3.62
CA ARG A 28 13.59 4.42 -3.10
C ARG A 28 12.79 4.05 -1.86
N GLY A 29 12.05 4.99 -1.29
CA GLY A 29 11.26 4.79 -0.08
C GLY A 29 10.66 6.10 0.42
N ALA A 30 9.85 5.99 1.48
CA ALA A 30 9.19 7.12 2.11
C ALA A 30 9.19 6.95 3.64
N ILE A 31 9.15 8.06 4.36
CA ILE A 31 9.02 8.09 5.82
C ILE A 31 7.66 8.70 6.16
N LEU A 32 6.84 7.95 6.88
CA LEU A 32 5.56 8.41 7.40
C LEU A 32 5.77 9.03 8.79
N ALA A 33 5.98 10.34 8.83
CA ALA A 33 6.42 11.08 10.01
C ALA A 33 5.28 11.69 10.84
N ASP A 34 4.07 11.15 10.72
CA ASP A 34 2.89 11.67 11.42
C ASP A 34 3.00 11.50 12.94
N ALA A 35 2.31 12.37 13.67
CA ALA A 35 2.21 12.28 15.13
C ALA A 35 1.71 10.88 15.59
N VAL A 36 2.09 10.51 16.82
CA VAL A 36 1.59 9.28 17.45
C VAL A 36 0.07 9.39 17.64
N GLY A 37 -0.66 8.32 17.35
CA GLY A 37 -2.13 8.28 17.47
C GLY A 37 -2.90 8.58 16.17
N LEU A 38 -2.25 9.07 15.10
CA LEU A 38 -2.93 9.39 13.83
C LEU A 38 -3.27 8.18 12.94
N GLY A 39 -2.86 6.98 13.35
CA GLY A 39 -3.23 5.74 12.66
C GLY A 39 -2.28 5.29 11.56
N LYS A 40 -0.96 5.51 11.71
CA LYS A 40 0.07 5.02 10.77
C LYS A 40 -0.06 3.54 10.38
N THR A 41 -0.52 2.71 11.29
CA THR A 41 -0.80 1.29 11.00
C THR A 41 -1.93 1.14 9.98
N TRP A 42 -3.01 1.91 10.11
CA TRP A 42 -4.12 1.91 9.15
C TRP A 42 -3.69 2.42 7.78
N GLU A 43 -2.91 3.51 7.74
CA GLU A 43 -2.34 4.05 6.50
C GLU A 43 -1.43 3.01 5.81
N THR A 44 -0.59 2.32 6.58
CA THR A 44 0.29 1.26 6.06
C THR A 44 -0.50 0.09 5.49
N ILE A 45 -1.51 -0.41 6.21
CA ILE A 45 -2.36 -1.52 5.74
C ILE A 45 -3.14 -1.10 4.48
N ALA A 46 -3.71 0.11 4.47
CA ALA A 46 -4.44 0.63 3.31
C ALA A 46 -3.51 0.76 2.08
N PHE A 47 -2.28 1.21 2.28
CA PHE A 47 -1.27 1.25 1.21
C PHE A 47 -0.90 -0.15 0.69
N MET A 48 -0.77 -1.15 1.57
CA MET A 48 -0.55 -2.54 1.17
C MET A 48 -1.72 -3.08 0.33
N LEU A 49 -2.96 -2.80 0.74
CA LEU A 49 -4.15 -3.18 -0.02
C LEU A 49 -4.21 -2.48 -1.38
N LYS A 50 -3.82 -1.20 -1.48
CA LYS A 50 -3.69 -0.50 -2.76
C LYS A 50 -2.67 -1.17 -3.67
N CYS A 51 -1.49 -1.51 -3.14
CA CYS A 51 -0.46 -2.22 -3.89
C CYS A 51 -0.94 -3.60 -4.37
N TRP A 52 -1.68 -4.32 -3.52
CA TRP A 52 -2.30 -5.60 -3.88
C TRP A 52 -3.34 -5.43 -5.00
N SER A 53 -4.21 -4.42 -4.88
CA SER A 53 -5.21 -4.11 -5.91
C SER A 53 -4.55 -3.83 -7.26
N ASP A 54 -3.48 -3.03 -7.28
CA ASP A 54 -2.75 -2.70 -8.51
C ASP A 54 -2.09 -3.92 -9.14
N TYR A 55 -1.49 -4.79 -8.31
CA TYR A 55 -0.95 -6.05 -8.77
C TYR A 55 -2.04 -6.94 -9.36
N ASN A 56 -3.19 -7.07 -8.69
CA ASN A 56 -4.28 -7.92 -9.15
C ASN A 56 -4.86 -7.43 -10.48
N THR A 57 -5.02 -6.11 -10.65
CA THR A 57 -5.41 -5.51 -11.94
C THR A 57 -4.39 -5.81 -13.04
N ALA A 58 -3.10 -5.66 -12.76
CA ALA A 58 -2.04 -5.98 -13.72
C ALA A 58 -2.01 -7.47 -14.08
N TYR A 59 -2.21 -8.35 -13.09
CA TYR A 59 -2.28 -9.79 -13.27
C TYR A 59 -3.48 -10.20 -14.14
N GLU A 60 -4.67 -9.72 -13.82
CA GLU A 60 -5.89 -9.99 -14.62
C GLU A 60 -5.75 -9.49 -16.06
N THR A 61 -5.06 -8.38 -16.26
CA THR A 61 -4.77 -7.81 -17.58
C THR A 61 -3.81 -8.72 -18.36
N ALA A 62 -2.71 -9.15 -17.75
CA ALA A 62 -1.76 -10.08 -18.37
C ALA A 62 -2.43 -11.41 -18.76
N VAL A 63 -3.29 -11.95 -17.89
CA VAL A 63 -4.06 -13.18 -18.18
C VAL A 63 -4.98 -12.97 -19.39
N LYS A 64 -5.69 -11.84 -19.47
CA LYS A 64 -6.58 -11.52 -20.61
C LYS A 64 -5.81 -11.39 -21.93
N HIS A 65 -4.61 -10.81 -21.90
CA HIS A 65 -3.78 -10.60 -23.09
C HIS A 65 -2.84 -11.78 -23.41
N LYS A 66 -2.87 -12.87 -22.61
CA LYS A 66 -1.96 -14.02 -22.73
C LYS A 66 -0.48 -13.63 -22.62
N GLU A 67 -0.20 -12.61 -21.81
CA GLU A 67 1.15 -12.16 -21.49
C GLU A 67 1.68 -12.84 -20.23
N ALA A 68 2.99 -12.71 -19.98
CA ALA A 68 3.57 -13.19 -18.75
C ALA A 68 3.02 -12.40 -17.55
N PRO A 69 2.63 -13.06 -16.45
CA PRO A 69 2.10 -12.38 -15.28
C PRO A 69 3.19 -11.52 -14.60
N PRO A 70 2.80 -10.42 -13.92
CA PRO A 70 3.74 -9.60 -13.16
C PRO A 70 4.41 -10.41 -12.04
N VAL A 71 5.66 -10.05 -11.70
CA VAL A 71 6.40 -10.70 -10.61
C VAL A 71 5.80 -10.30 -9.25
N ALA A 72 5.33 -11.29 -8.49
CA ALA A 72 4.84 -11.08 -7.12
C ALA A 72 5.97 -10.72 -6.15
N ARG A 73 5.69 -9.82 -5.20
CA ARG A 73 6.64 -9.44 -4.14
C ARG A 73 5.94 -9.44 -2.78
N PRO A 74 6.44 -10.20 -1.78
CA PRO A 74 5.84 -10.23 -0.45
C PRO A 74 6.09 -8.92 0.29
N PHE A 75 5.21 -8.60 1.24
CA PHE A 75 5.42 -7.50 2.18
C PHE A 75 6.17 -8.01 3.42
N LEU A 76 7.18 -7.26 3.86
CA LEU A 76 7.90 -7.49 5.11
C LEU A 76 7.57 -6.36 6.08
N ILE A 77 7.04 -6.70 7.25
CA ILE A 77 6.75 -5.76 8.33
C ILE A 77 7.69 -6.09 9.48
N VAL A 78 8.52 -5.11 9.87
CA VAL A 78 9.42 -5.21 11.01
C VAL A 78 8.92 -4.25 12.09
N VAL A 79 8.66 -4.77 13.28
CA VAL A 79 8.18 -4.01 14.44
C VAL A 79 9.07 -4.30 15.65
N PRO A 80 9.21 -3.37 16.60
CA PRO A 80 9.93 -3.62 17.84
C PRO A 80 9.27 -4.78 18.63
N GLN A 81 10.09 -5.50 19.40
CA GLN A 81 9.57 -6.41 20.42
C GLN A 81 8.97 -5.56 21.55
N ILE A 82 7.70 -5.82 21.88
CA ILE A 82 6.97 -5.18 22.96
C ILE A 82 7.07 -6.07 24.20
#